data_AF-A0AAP7M8C0-F1
#
_entry.id   AF-A0AAP7M8C0-F1
#
_cell.length_a   1.000
_cell.length_b   1.000
_cell.length_c   1.000
_cell.angle_alpha   90.00
_cell.angle_beta   90.00
_cell.angle_gamma   90.00
#
_symmetry.space_group_name_H-M   'P 1'
#
loop_
_entity.id
_entity.type
_entity.pdbx_description
1 polymer ?
#
loop_
_entity_poly.entity_id
_entity_poly.type
_entity_poly.pdbx_seq_one_letter_code
_entity_poly.pdbx_strand_id
1 'polypeptide(L)'
;MSRRVLFVLMLVCALAVLMPRAWAQWPPETHPTDQSRDIVMTWDRSAVPGDVELWAPRTVLGFSHDVAMKYGQIHVVCGSASDPVSGKCPTEGVPTIAFGQSEVWVQAVEQRTGLRSDIRAVGHVLRILSGRICSIDFWDKNPRWLNASFWFECSPGVEFPLGTGVQLTLPQSEISRLVAGHWKATMRLNIKADPAAAPVATATFNFDFTVTDYDAISIYFPAFDTIAPLVNMDLRYDPIKQMVGGRKQLEMCLYDGLGSQSEFIGVTVRDSGPRPPPGSDFAVWHRDGGSDDRQRLDYHVSLNYGGRDIRMRHGVEELLRGIDSAELRLVMLPGISQPVYCVPTPLTLLTPPTPVASKRPGLYEGELTVELRVPTAKP
;
A
#
# COMPACT_ATOMS: atom_id res chain seq x y z
N MET A 1 -1.24 -63.01 20.74
CA MET A 1 -1.70 -61.61 20.58
C MET A 1 -2.42 -61.19 21.85
N SER A 2 -1.94 -60.17 22.56
CA SER A 2 -2.52 -59.73 23.85
C SER A 2 -3.96 -59.24 23.65
N ARG A 3 -4.85 -59.59 24.57
CA ARG A 3 -6.28 -59.18 24.59
C ARG A 3 -6.45 -57.66 24.52
N ARG A 4 -5.44 -56.90 24.96
CA ARG A 4 -5.38 -55.43 24.84
C ARG A 4 -5.08 -54.95 23.42
N VAL A 5 -4.23 -55.65 22.67
CA VAL A 5 -3.91 -55.32 21.28
C VAL A 5 -5.13 -55.55 20.37
N LEU A 6 -5.90 -56.61 20.63
CA LEU A 6 -7.14 -56.89 19.90
C LEU A 6 -8.22 -55.84 20.17
N PHE A 7 -8.33 -55.36 21.41
CA PHE A 7 -9.27 -54.30 21.79
C PHE A 7 -8.90 -52.95 21.16
N VAL A 8 -7.61 -52.60 21.14
CA VAL A 8 -7.13 -51.37 20.49
C VAL A 8 -7.34 -51.42 18.98
N LEU A 9 -7.07 -52.57 18.33
CA LEU A 9 -7.35 -52.74 16.89
C LEU A 9 -8.85 -52.66 16.58
N MET A 10 -9.72 -53.25 17.40
CA MET A 10 -11.18 -53.14 17.23
C MET A 10 -11.68 -51.71 17.48
N LEU A 11 -11.11 -50.98 18.44
CA LEU A 11 -11.48 -49.58 18.69
C LEU A 11 -11.04 -48.66 17.54
N VAL A 12 -9.84 -48.89 16.99
CA VAL A 12 -9.31 -48.13 15.84
C VAL A 12 -10.10 -48.46 14.56
N CYS A 13 -10.48 -49.72 14.34
CA CYS A 13 -11.38 -50.08 13.24
C CYS A 13 -12.79 -49.51 13.43
N ALA A 14 -13.33 -49.47 14.65
CA ALA A 14 -14.63 -48.85 14.93
C ALA A 14 -14.60 -47.32 14.74
N LEU A 15 -13.50 -46.65 15.12
CA LEU A 15 -13.28 -45.22 14.87
C LEU A 15 -13.07 -44.90 13.38
N ALA A 16 -12.45 -45.81 12.61
CA ALA A 16 -12.32 -45.67 11.16
C ALA A 16 -13.65 -45.90 10.40
N VAL A 17 -14.59 -46.66 10.98
CA VAL A 17 -15.93 -46.91 10.41
C VAL A 17 -16.94 -45.81 10.82
N LEU A 18 -16.68 -45.08 11.92
CA LEU A 18 -17.52 -43.98 12.42
C LEU A 18 -17.13 -42.60 11.90
N MET A 19 -16.13 -42.47 11.03
CA MET A 19 -16.00 -41.25 10.24
C MET A 19 -17.20 -41.19 9.28
N PRO A 20 -18.09 -40.21 9.40
CA PRO A 20 -19.04 -39.97 8.33
C PRO A 20 -18.16 -39.69 7.11
N ARG A 21 -18.21 -40.56 6.11
CA ARG A 21 -17.84 -40.17 4.76
C ARG A 21 -18.66 -38.91 4.52
N ALA A 22 -18.02 -37.74 4.51
CA ALA A 22 -18.66 -36.50 4.14
C ALA A 22 -19.06 -36.64 2.68
N TRP A 23 -20.19 -37.29 2.44
CA TRP A 23 -20.83 -37.30 1.13
C TRP A 23 -21.12 -35.84 0.84
N ALA A 24 -20.73 -35.37 -0.34
CA ALA A 24 -21.09 -34.04 -0.79
C ALA A 24 -22.61 -33.89 -0.62
N GLN A 25 -23.00 -33.01 0.30
CA GLN A 25 -24.40 -32.64 0.53
C GLN A 25 -24.68 -31.38 -0.27
N TRP A 26 -25.95 -31.18 -0.63
CA TRP A 26 -26.36 -29.86 -1.08
C TRP A 26 -26.07 -28.83 0.01
N PRO A 27 -25.78 -27.57 -0.39
CA PRO A 27 -25.79 -26.48 0.58
C PRO A 27 -27.19 -26.34 1.21
N PRO A 28 -27.28 -25.75 2.40
CA PRO A 28 -28.56 -25.44 3.01
C PRO A 28 -29.34 -24.45 2.14
N GLU A 29 -30.67 -24.48 2.24
CA GLU A 29 -31.53 -23.47 1.63
C GLU A 29 -31.08 -22.08 2.07
N THR A 30 -30.80 -21.23 1.08
CA THR A 30 -30.18 -19.91 1.27
C THR A 30 -30.85 -18.94 0.32
N HIS A 31 -31.41 -17.86 0.85
CA HIS A 31 -31.95 -16.78 0.03
C HIS A 31 -30.94 -15.62 -0.04
N PRO A 32 -30.85 -14.89 -1.16
CA PRO A 32 -29.99 -13.72 -1.24
C PRO A 32 -30.35 -12.70 -0.17
N THR A 33 -29.33 -12.20 0.54
CA THR A 33 -29.46 -11.13 1.53
C THR A 33 -28.33 -10.15 1.37
N ASP A 34 -28.53 -8.92 1.85
CA ASP A 34 -27.45 -7.93 1.91
C ASP A 34 -26.28 -8.43 2.77
N GLN A 35 -25.07 -8.09 2.35
CA GLN A 35 -23.82 -8.47 3.00
C GLN A 35 -22.95 -7.23 3.18
N SER A 36 -22.28 -7.13 4.33
CA SER A 36 -21.27 -6.11 4.58
C SER A 36 -20.06 -6.74 5.26
N ARG A 37 -18.86 -6.45 4.77
CA ARG A 37 -17.60 -6.95 5.32
C ARG A 37 -16.59 -5.82 5.40
N ASP A 38 -15.94 -5.70 6.56
CA ASP A 38 -14.83 -4.79 6.77
C ASP A 38 -13.52 -5.59 6.66
N ILE A 39 -12.65 -5.17 5.75
CA ILE A 39 -11.36 -5.76 5.46
C ILE A 39 -10.30 -4.80 5.98
N VAL A 40 -9.90 -5.00 7.23
CA VAL A 40 -8.93 -4.17 7.92
C VAL A 40 -7.59 -4.89 7.96
N MET A 41 -6.55 -4.28 7.38
CA MET A 41 -5.24 -4.90 7.27
C MET A 41 -4.11 -3.90 7.51
N THR A 42 -2.98 -4.41 8.01
CA THR A 42 -1.77 -3.63 8.20
C THR A 42 -0.57 -4.45 7.73
N TRP A 43 0.32 -3.84 6.94
CA TRP A 43 1.56 -4.49 6.53
C TRP A 43 2.67 -3.49 6.22
N ASP A 44 3.90 -3.98 6.23
CA ASP A 44 5.04 -3.29 5.65
C ASP A 44 5.30 -3.82 4.24
N ARG A 45 5.78 -2.97 3.33
CA ARG A 45 6.04 -3.35 1.93
C ARG A 45 7.13 -4.41 1.77
N SER A 46 7.99 -4.62 2.79
CA SER A 46 8.91 -5.76 2.85
C SER A 46 8.22 -7.11 3.11
N ALA A 47 6.99 -7.10 3.62
CA ALA A 47 6.22 -8.28 4.02
C ALA A 47 4.75 -8.18 3.60
N VAL A 48 4.51 -8.04 2.29
CA VAL A 48 3.15 -7.94 1.73
C VAL A 48 2.36 -9.24 2.00
N PRO A 49 1.11 -9.15 2.50
CA PRO A 49 0.30 -10.33 2.75
C PRO A 49 -0.07 -11.05 1.45
N GLY A 50 -0.53 -12.30 1.56
CA GLY A 50 -1.04 -13.05 0.42
C GLY A 50 -2.37 -12.49 -0.10
N ASP A 51 -2.97 -13.23 -1.03
CA ASP A 51 -4.29 -12.94 -1.57
C ASP A 51 -5.36 -12.76 -0.47
N VAL A 52 -6.18 -11.72 -0.59
CA VAL A 52 -7.23 -11.41 0.37
C VAL A 52 -8.55 -11.99 -0.11
N GLU A 53 -9.13 -12.91 0.67
CA GLU A 53 -10.39 -13.55 0.35
C GLU A 53 -11.59 -12.64 0.69
N LEU A 54 -12.31 -12.19 -0.34
CA LEU A 54 -13.52 -11.37 -0.17
C LEU A 54 -14.77 -12.25 -0.11
N TRP A 55 -14.84 -13.27 -0.96
CA TRP A 55 -15.74 -14.40 -0.82
C TRP A 55 -14.95 -15.69 -0.95
N ALA A 56 -15.08 -16.55 0.06
CA ALA A 56 -14.48 -17.88 0.07
C ALA A 56 -14.96 -18.70 -1.13
N PRO A 57 -14.14 -19.64 -1.62
CA PRO A 57 -14.57 -20.59 -2.64
C PRO A 57 -15.92 -21.23 -2.27
N ARG A 58 -16.88 -21.21 -3.20
CA ARG A 58 -18.24 -21.76 -3.03
C ARG A 58 -19.08 -21.06 -1.95
N THR A 59 -18.83 -19.77 -1.67
CA THR A 59 -19.75 -18.96 -0.85
C THR A 59 -21.12 -18.92 -1.52
N VAL A 60 -22.18 -19.41 -0.86
CA VAL A 60 -23.52 -19.53 -1.47
C VAL A 60 -24.21 -18.16 -1.47
N LEU A 61 -24.57 -17.65 -2.65
CA LEU A 61 -25.37 -16.43 -2.80
C LEU A 61 -26.88 -16.72 -2.79
N GLY A 62 -27.27 -17.92 -3.21
CA GLY A 62 -28.63 -18.40 -3.12
C GLY A 62 -28.75 -19.85 -3.60
N PHE A 63 -29.61 -20.62 -2.95
CA PHE A 63 -29.90 -22.02 -3.25
C PHE A 63 -31.30 -22.37 -2.74
N SER A 64 -32.14 -22.94 -3.60
CA SER A 64 -33.46 -23.47 -3.21
C SER A 64 -33.84 -24.63 -4.13
N HIS A 65 -34.60 -25.57 -3.60
CA HIS A 65 -35.21 -26.64 -4.40
C HIS A 65 -36.45 -26.15 -5.18
N ASP A 66 -36.98 -24.97 -4.83
CA ASP A 66 -38.03 -24.34 -5.63
C ASP A 66 -37.43 -23.73 -6.91
N VAL A 67 -37.65 -24.42 -8.03
CA VAL A 67 -37.16 -24.02 -9.35
C VAL A 67 -37.72 -22.66 -9.79
N ALA A 68 -38.89 -22.25 -9.27
CA ALA A 68 -39.48 -20.95 -9.57
C ALA A 68 -38.61 -19.78 -9.10
N MET A 69 -37.77 -19.99 -8.07
CA MET A 69 -36.83 -18.98 -7.56
C MET A 69 -35.68 -18.68 -8.55
N LYS A 70 -35.38 -19.62 -9.46
CA LYS A 70 -34.32 -19.51 -10.48
C LYS A 70 -32.94 -19.13 -9.91
N TYR A 71 -32.60 -19.54 -8.69
CA TYR A 71 -31.31 -19.17 -8.08
C TYR A 71 -30.07 -19.73 -8.80
N GLY A 72 -30.25 -20.68 -9.73
CA GLY A 72 -29.25 -21.10 -10.69
C GLY A 72 -28.84 -20.05 -11.73
N GLN A 73 -29.49 -18.87 -11.77
CA GLN A 73 -29.15 -17.77 -12.68
C GLN A 73 -28.65 -16.51 -11.93
N ILE A 74 -28.45 -16.60 -10.60
CA ILE A 74 -27.93 -15.49 -9.79
C ILE A 74 -26.60 -15.00 -10.37
N HIS A 75 -26.43 -13.69 -10.44
CA HIS A 75 -25.23 -13.08 -10.97
C HIS A 75 -24.94 -11.78 -10.24
N VAL A 76 -23.69 -11.33 -10.34
CA VAL A 76 -23.15 -10.18 -9.64
C VAL A 76 -22.73 -9.14 -10.66
N VAL A 77 -23.20 -7.91 -10.47
CA VAL A 77 -22.95 -6.76 -11.35
C VAL A 77 -22.58 -5.54 -10.54
N CYS A 78 -21.94 -4.56 -11.17
CA CYS A 78 -21.60 -3.29 -10.54
C CYS A 78 -22.72 -2.27 -10.74
N GLY A 79 -22.64 -1.15 -10.01
CA GLY A 79 -23.46 0.03 -10.28
C GLY A 79 -22.99 0.83 -11.50
N SER A 80 -21.72 0.65 -11.91
CA SER A 80 -21.12 1.35 -13.05
C SER A 80 -20.19 0.43 -13.84
N ALA A 81 -20.19 0.59 -15.17
CA ALA A 81 -19.26 -0.08 -16.08
C ALA A 81 -17.97 0.72 -16.33
N SER A 82 -17.91 1.98 -15.86
CA SER A 82 -16.81 2.90 -16.14
C SER A 82 -16.18 3.52 -14.90
N ASP A 83 -16.93 3.68 -13.81
CA ASP A 83 -16.52 4.39 -12.60
C ASP A 83 -16.06 3.43 -11.50
N PRO A 84 -14.76 3.41 -11.12
CA PRO A 84 -14.23 2.53 -10.10
C PRO A 84 -14.50 3.01 -8.67
N VAL A 85 -15.06 4.21 -8.43
CA VAL A 85 -15.24 4.76 -7.07
C VAL A 85 -15.96 3.80 -6.12
N SER A 86 -16.96 3.07 -6.62
CA SER A 86 -17.70 2.07 -5.83
C SER A 86 -17.68 0.66 -6.42
N GLY A 87 -16.83 0.41 -7.42
CA GLY A 87 -16.81 -0.83 -8.19
C GLY A 87 -17.15 -0.60 -9.66
N LYS A 88 -16.22 -1.01 -10.53
CA LYS A 88 -16.34 -0.99 -11.98
C LYS A 88 -16.27 -2.42 -12.52
N CYS A 89 -17.38 -2.86 -13.12
CA CYS A 89 -17.55 -4.13 -13.80
C CYS A 89 -18.85 -4.08 -14.63
N PRO A 90 -19.20 -5.11 -15.42
CA PRO A 90 -20.47 -5.11 -16.15
C PRO A 90 -21.68 -4.82 -15.23
N THR A 91 -22.61 -4.02 -15.73
CA THR A 91 -23.85 -3.62 -15.01
C THR A 91 -25.04 -4.51 -15.35
N GLU A 92 -24.90 -5.36 -16.37
CA GLU A 92 -25.94 -6.27 -16.86
C GLU A 92 -25.44 -7.71 -16.86
N GLY A 93 -26.39 -8.63 -16.65
CA GLY A 93 -26.14 -10.05 -16.74
C GLY A 93 -26.03 -10.51 -18.19
N VAL A 94 -25.10 -11.43 -18.47
CA VAL A 94 -24.94 -12.04 -19.80
C VAL A 94 -25.81 -13.31 -19.88
N PRO A 95 -26.88 -13.33 -20.69
CA PRO A 95 -27.80 -14.46 -20.80
C PRO A 95 -27.28 -15.53 -21.78
N THR A 96 -25.97 -15.59 -22.00
CA THR A 96 -25.30 -16.61 -22.82
C THR A 96 -24.21 -17.30 -22.00
N ILE A 97 -23.68 -18.40 -22.52
CA ILE A 97 -22.61 -19.14 -21.85
C ILE A 97 -21.35 -18.26 -21.81
N ALA A 98 -20.96 -17.83 -20.61
CA ALA A 98 -19.74 -17.09 -20.34
C ALA A 98 -18.90 -17.83 -19.29
N PHE A 99 -17.76 -18.36 -19.71
CA PHE A 99 -16.83 -19.11 -18.85
C PHE A 99 -15.62 -18.26 -18.46
N GLY A 100 -15.00 -18.64 -17.33
CA GLY A 100 -13.79 -18.03 -16.81
C GLY A 100 -14.06 -17.13 -15.62
N GLN A 101 -13.11 -16.22 -15.37
CA GLN A 101 -13.17 -15.25 -14.28
C GLN A 101 -13.41 -13.86 -14.85
N SER A 102 -13.95 -12.98 -14.01
CA SER A 102 -14.14 -11.58 -14.31
C SER A 102 -13.56 -10.71 -13.21
N GLU A 103 -13.42 -9.43 -13.53
CA GLU A 103 -12.73 -8.46 -12.69
C GLU A 103 -13.72 -7.43 -12.13
N VAL A 104 -13.44 -6.96 -10.93
CA VAL A 104 -14.09 -5.80 -10.33
C VAL A 104 -13.00 -4.83 -9.91
N TRP A 105 -12.99 -3.64 -10.51
CA TRP A 105 -12.04 -2.60 -10.17
C TRP A 105 -12.64 -1.67 -9.13
N VAL A 106 -11.89 -1.33 -8.08
CA VAL A 106 -12.31 -0.36 -7.06
C VAL A 106 -11.19 0.65 -6.81
N GLN A 107 -11.56 1.91 -6.63
CA GLN A 107 -10.62 2.98 -6.34
C GLN A 107 -10.31 3.07 -4.86
N ALA A 108 -9.06 2.81 -4.49
CA ALA A 108 -8.51 3.12 -3.18
C ALA A 108 -7.99 4.55 -3.14
N VAL A 109 -8.25 5.23 -2.02
CA VAL A 109 -7.85 6.62 -1.78
C VAL A 109 -7.05 6.70 -0.48
N GLU A 110 -5.82 7.18 -0.56
CA GLU A 110 -5.00 7.48 0.61
C GLU A 110 -5.60 8.69 1.33
N GLN A 111 -5.86 8.53 2.63
CA GLN A 111 -6.73 9.43 3.40
C GLN A 111 -6.15 10.81 3.60
N ARG A 112 -4.82 10.94 3.62
CA ARG A 112 -4.17 12.22 3.88
C ARG A 112 -3.96 13.04 2.60
N THR A 113 -3.43 12.38 1.58
CA THR A 113 -2.93 13.00 0.35
C THR A 113 -3.98 13.03 -0.74
N GLY A 114 -5.02 12.19 -0.64
CA GLY A 114 -6.00 11.99 -1.70
C GLY A 114 -5.43 11.22 -2.89
N LEU A 115 -4.24 10.62 -2.77
CA LEU A 115 -3.65 9.78 -3.82
C LEU A 115 -4.60 8.63 -4.14
N ARG A 116 -4.79 8.37 -5.43
CA ARG A 116 -5.74 7.37 -5.93
C ARG A 116 -4.99 6.21 -6.55
N SER A 117 -5.47 5.01 -6.27
CA SER A 117 -4.98 3.78 -6.89
C SER A 117 -6.16 2.85 -7.15
N ASP A 118 -6.36 2.46 -8.40
CA ASP A 118 -7.38 1.47 -8.74
C ASP A 118 -6.82 0.07 -8.52
N ILE A 119 -7.45 -0.71 -7.63
CA ILE A 119 -7.12 -2.09 -7.32
C ILE A 119 -8.19 -3.03 -7.86
N ARG A 120 -7.80 -4.24 -8.26
CA ARG A 120 -8.69 -5.19 -8.92
C ARG A 120 -8.97 -6.43 -8.07
N ALA A 121 -10.24 -6.72 -7.80
CA ALA A 121 -10.65 -8.04 -7.34
C ALA A 121 -10.97 -8.96 -8.53
N VAL A 122 -10.65 -10.24 -8.42
CA VAL A 122 -10.89 -11.25 -9.46
C VAL A 122 -11.76 -12.36 -8.88
N GLY A 123 -12.79 -12.75 -9.62
CA GLY A 123 -13.77 -13.71 -9.13
C GLY A 123 -14.57 -14.39 -10.22
N HIS A 124 -15.37 -15.36 -9.79
CA HIS A 124 -16.26 -16.12 -10.66
C HIS A 124 -17.44 -16.67 -9.85
N VAL A 125 -18.49 -17.09 -10.54
CA VAL A 125 -19.59 -17.87 -9.97
C VAL A 125 -19.48 -19.33 -10.39
N LEU A 126 -20.02 -20.20 -9.55
CA LEU A 126 -20.24 -21.62 -9.80
C LEU A 126 -21.73 -21.93 -9.60
N ARG A 127 -22.26 -22.86 -10.38
CA ARG A 127 -23.65 -23.29 -10.22
C ARG A 127 -23.75 -24.50 -9.31
N ILE A 128 -24.82 -24.52 -8.52
CA ILE A 128 -25.21 -25.67 -7.70
C ILE A 128 -26.28 -26.42 -8.49
N LEU A 129 -26.07 -27.71 -8.76
CA LEU A 129 -26.89 -28.54 -9.63
C LEU A 129 -27.93 -29.34 -8.85
N SER A 130 -29.07 -29.60 -9.50
CA SER A 130 -30.17 -30.44 -8.98
C SER A 130 -29.84 -31.93 -8.88
N GLY A 131 -28.76 -32.38 -9.53
CA GLY A 131 -28.43 -33.79 -9.66
C GLY A 131 -26.93 -34.05 -9.57
N ARG A 132 -26.54 -35.30 -9.88
CA ARG A 132 -25.13 -35.72 -9.88
C ARG A 132 -24.65 -36.29 -11.22
N ILE A 133 -25.42 -36.13 -12.28
CA ILE A 133 -25.07 -36.64 -13.61
C ILE A 133 -23.87 -35.85 -14.12
N CYS A 134 -23.90 -34.53 -13.95
CA CYS A 134 -22.83 -33.65 -14.40
C CYS A 134 -21.75 -33.38 -13.36
N SER A 135 -22.10 -33.40 -12.07
CA SER A 135 -21.10 -33.30 -11.01
C SER A 135 -21.44 -34.14 -9.79
N ILE A 136 -20.49 -34.96 -9.37
CA ILE A 136 -20.65 -35.86 -8.22
C ILE A 136 -20.85 -35.12 -6.88
N ASP A 137 -20.46 -33.84 -6.81
CA ASP A 137 -20.53 -33.02 -5.59
C ASP A 137 -21.60 -31.93 -5.64
N PHE A 138 -22.50 -31.96 -6.64
CA PHE A 138 -23.53 -30.96 -6.90
C PHE A 138 -23.01 -29.58 -7.33
N TRP A 139 -21.70 -29.40 -7.54
CA TRP A 139 -21.16 -28.13 -8.03
C TRP A 139 -20.72 -28.27 -9.48
N ASP A 140 -21.21 -27.38 -10.35
CA ASP A 140 -20.63 -27.20 -11.69
C ASP A 140 -19.14 -26.89 -11.53
N LYS A 141 -18.31 -27.55 -12.33
CA LYS A 141 -16.84 -27.41 -12.28
C LYS A 141 -16.35 -26.26 -13.14
N ASN A 142 -17.21 -25.69 -13.97
CA ASN A 142 -16.85 -24.63 -14.89
C ASN A 142 -17.03 -23.27 -14.21
N PRO A 143 -15.96 -22.52 -13.93
CA PRO A 143 -16.07 -21.15 -13.46
C PRO A 143 -16.72 -20.28 -14.55
N ARG A 144 -17.59 -19.37 -14.12
CA ARG A 144 -18.29 -18.43 -15.00
C ARG A 144 -18.06 -17.01 -14.52
N TRP A 145 -18.09 -16.05 -15.43
CA TRP A 145 -17.99 -14.64 -15.05
C TRP A 145 -19.01 -14.28 -13.98
N LEU A 146 -18.67 -13.31 -13.14
CA LEU A 146 -19.54 -12.85 -12.06
C LEU A 146 -20.93 -12.45 -12.57
N ASN A 147 -21.00 -11.81 -13.74
CA ASN A 147 -22.25 -11.38 -14.36
C ASN A 147 -22.89 -12.46 -15.27
N ALA A 148 -22.40 -13.70 -15.29
CA ALA A 148 -23.02 -14.75 -16.10
C ALA A 148 -24.39 -15.11 -15.54
N SER A 149 -25.44 -14.89 -16.33
CA SER A 149 -26.84 -15.04 -15.91
C SER A 149 -27.58 -16.12 -16.70
N PHE A 150 -26.89 -16.84 -17.58
CA PHE A 150 -27.48 -17.94 -18.33
C PHE A 150 -27.86 -19.11 -17.42
N TRP A 151 -29.14 -19.50 -17.48
CA TRP A 151 -29.69 -20.69 -16.84
C TRP A 151 -29.61 -21.87 -17.82
N PHE A 152 -28.56 -22.67 -17.70
CA PHE A 152 -28.30 -23.78 -18.62
C PHE A 152 -28.87 -25.10 -18.09
N GLU A 153 -29.09 -26.05 -18.98
CA GLU A 153 -29.34 -27.44 -18.61
C GLU A 153 -28.07 -28.25 -18.86
N CYS A 154 -27.58 -28.94 -17.84
CA CYS A 154 -26.37 -29.74 -17.98
C CYS A 154 -26.64 -31.09 -18.65
N SER A 155 -27.77 -31.71 -18.29
CA SER A 155 -28.36 -32.82 -19.01
C SER A 155 -29.79 -32.41 -19.36
N PRO A 156 -30.14 -32.25 -20.65
CA PRO A 156 -31.43 -31.72 -21.06
C PRO A 156 -32.60 -32.43 -20.38
N GLY A 157 -33.47 -31.67 -19.72
CA GLY A 157 -34.64 -32.15 -18.99
C GLY A 157 -34.37 -32.96 -17.72
N VAL A 158 -33.12 -33.11 -17.30
CA VAL A 158 -32.75 -33.98 -16.16
C VAL A 158 -31.96 -33.26 -15.08
N GLU A 159 -31.01 -32.40 -15.45
CA GLU A 159 -30.17 -31.69 -14.47
C GLU A 159 -29.96 -30.23 -14.86
N PHE A 160 -30.40 -29.35 -13.97
CA PHE A 160 -30.36 -27.89 -14.11
C PHE A 160 -29.90 -27.24 -12.79
N PRO A 161 -29.41 -25.99 -12.82
CA PRO A 161 -28.89 -25.32 -11.64
C PRO A 161 -30.01 -24.80 -10.72
N LEU A 162 -29.90 -25.15 -9.44
CA LEU A 162 -30.78 -24.76 -8.33
C LEU A 162 -30.22 -23.60 -7.50
N GLY A 163 -28.94 -23.28 -7.65
CA GLY A 163 -28.30 -22.23 -6.88
C GLY A 163 -27.01 -21.74 -7.49
N THR A 164 -26.43 -20.74 -6.84
CA THR A 164 -25.18 -20.11 -7.24
C THR A 164 -24.29 -19.90 -6.04
N GLY A 165 -23.04 -20.33 -6.15
CA GLY A 165 -21.96 -19.90 -5.28
C GLY A 165 -21.00 -18.96 -6.00
N VAL A 166 -20.18 -18.26 -5.24
CA VAL A 166 -19.24 -17.26 -5.72
C VAL A 166 -17.89 -17.43 -5.04
N GLN A 167 -16.85 -16.99 -5.73
CA GLN A 167 -15.53 -16.73 -5.18
C GLN A 167 -15.08 -15.35 -5.65
N LEU A 168 -14.47 -14.57 -4.76
CA LEU A 168 -13.89 -13.28 -5.09
C LEU A 168 -12.67 -13.03 -4.21
N THR A 169 -11.57 -12.65 -4.84
CA THR A 169 -10.27 -12.49 -4.18
C THR A 169 -9.64 -11.20 -4.66
N LEU A 170 -9.01 -10.46 -3.75
CA LEU A 170 -8.14 -9.33 -4.06
C LEU A 170 -6.69 -9.86 -4.11
N PRO A 171 -6.06 -9.98 -5.30
CA PRO A 171 -4.74 -10.59 -5.45
C PRO A 171 -3.63 -9.81 -4.72
N GLN A 172 -2.61 -10.53 -4.26
CA GLN A 172 -1.41 -9.95 -3.64
C GLN A 172 -0.73 -8.91 -4.56
N SER A 173 -0.75 -9.13 -5.87
CA SER A 173 -0.16 -8.22 -6.86
C SER A 173 -0.86 -6.85 -6.93
N GLU A 174 -2.07 -6.73 -6.40
CA GLU A 174 -2.84 -5.48 -6.38
C GLU A 174 -2.52 -4.68 -5.13
N ILE A 175 -2.49 -5.34 -3.97
CA ILE A 175 -2.17 -4.72 -2.68
C ILE A 175 -0.69 -4.32 -2.58
N SER A 176 0.23 -5.03 -3.25
CA SER A 176 1.66 -4.67 -3.27
C SER A 176 1.95 -3.33 -3.97
N ARG A 177 1.00 -2.82 -4.77
CA ARG A 177 1.13 -1.54 -5.49
C ARG A 177 0.83 -0.33 -4.63
N LEU A 178 0.21 -0.51 -3.46
CA LEU A 178 -0.09 0.59 -2.54
C LEU A 178 1.20 1.05 -1.85
N VAL A 179 1.46 2.36 -1.88
CA VAL A 179 2.58 2.98 -1.16
C VAL A 179 2.21 3.24 0.29
N ALA A 180 3.21 3.56 1.13
CA ALA A 180 2.97 3.86 2.54
C ALA A 180 1.89 4.93 2.75
N GLY A 181 1.00 4.70 3.71
CA GLY A 181 -0.15 5.54 4.03
C GLY A 181 -1.39 4.73 4.45
N HIS A 182 -2.48 5.44 4.68
CA HIS A 182 -3.76 4.85 5.08
C HIS A 182 -4.74 4.90 3.92
N TRP A 183 -5.11 3.75 3.37
CA TRP A 183 -5.93 3.64 2.18
C TRP A 183 -7.34 3.17 2.51
N LYS A 184 -8.34 3.85 1.95
CA LYS A 184 -9.74 3.40 2.03
C LYS A 184 -10.36 3.20 0.66
N ALA A 185 -11.23 2.20 0.57
CA ALA A 185 -12.08 1.94 -0.58
C ALA A 185 -13.39 1.31 -0.11
N THR A 186 -14.45 1.45 -0.91
CA THR A 186 -15.71 0.73 -0.71
C THR A 186 -16.13 0.13 -2.05
N MET A 187 -16.21 -1.20 -2.12
CA MET A 187 -16.73 -1.91 -3.28
C MET A 187 -18.17 -2.34 -3.02
N ARG A 188 -19.09 -2.01 -3.92
CA ARG A 188 -20.51 -2.39 -3.86
C ARG A 188 -20.88 -3.22 -5.08
N LEU A 189 -21.40 -4.40 -4.82
CA LEU A 189 -21.79 -5.37 -5.82
C LEU A 189 -23.27 -5.69 -5.68
N ASN A 190 -24.01 -5.54 -6.77
CA ASN A 190 -25.43 -5.87 -6.85
C ASN A 190 -25.60 -7.34 -7.20
N ILE A 191 -26.36 -8.06 -6.40
CA ILE A 191 -26.72 -9.46 -6.63
C ILE A 191 -28.10 -9.47 -7.29
N LYS A 192 -28.20 -10.05 -8.48
CA LYS A 192 -29.44 -10.18 -9.25
C LYS A 192 -29.82 -11.64 -9.37
N ALA A 193 -31.10 -11.96 -9.16
CA ALA A 193 -31.65 -13.29 -9.43
C ALA A 193 -32.33 -13.40 -10.81
N ASP A 194 -32.65 -12.28 -11.46
CA ASP A 194 -33.20 -12.22 -12.82
C ASP A 194 -32.48 -11.10 -13.60
N PRO A 195 -31.97 -11.34 -14.82
CA PRO A 195 -31.30 -10.33 -15.63
C PRO A 195 -32.13 -9.06 -15.87
N ALA A 196 -33.45 -9.18 -15.99
CA ALA A 196 -34.36 -8.09 -16.30
C ALA A 196 -34.93 -7.40 -15.05
N ALA A 197 -34.78 -7.99 -13.86
CA ALA A 197 -35.29 -7.43 -12.61
C ALA A 197 -34.29 -6.49 -11.91
N ALA A 198 -34.75 -5.85 -10.84
CA ALA A 198 -33.88 -5.13 -9.91
C ALA A 198 -32.99 -6.10 -9.10
N PRO A 199 -31.88 -5.63 -8.52
CA PRO A 199 -31.10 -6.40 -7.56
C PRO A 199 -31.95 -6.91 -6.40
N VAL A 200 -31.66 -8.13 -5.96
CA VAL A 200 -32.33 -8.78 -4.81
C VAL A 200 -31.52 -8.64 -3.52
N ALA A 201 -30.24 -8.29 -3.62
CA ALA A 201 -29.34 -8.04 -2.51
C ALA A 201 -28.12 -7.23 -2.97
N THR A 202 -27.39 -6.66 -2.02
CA THR A 202 -26.13 -5.93 -2.23
C THR A 202 -25.04 -6.48 -1.33
N ALA A 203 -23.84 -6.68 -1.87
CA ALA A 203 -22.65 -6.97 -1.10
C ALA A 203 -21.72 -5.76 -1.05
N THR A 204 -21.34 -5.35 0.15
CA THR A 204 -20.45 -4.22 0.42
C THR A 204 -19.17 -4.71 1.07
N PHE A 205 -18.03 -4.32 0.50
CA PHE A 205 -16.70 -4.56 1.07
C PHE A 205 -16.06 -3.20 1.37
N ASN A 206 -15.79 -2.93 2.65
CA ASN A 206 -15.06 -1.75 3.09
C ASN A 206 -13.60 -2.13 3.33
N PHE A 207 -12.68 -1.48 2.64
CA PHE A 207 -11.25 -1.70 2.80
C PHE A 207 -10.66 -0.58 3.65
N ASP A 208 -9.91 -0.96 4.69
CA ASP A 208 -9.14 -0.04 5.53
C ASP A 208 -7.72 -0.62 5.68
N PHE A 209 -6.79 -0.10 4.88
CA PHE A 209 -5.44 -0.62 4.76
C PHE A 209 -4.43 0.37 5.32
N THR A 210 -3.59 -0.08 6.24
CA THR A 210 -2.43 0.67 6.73
C THR A 210 -1.17 0.07 6.12
N VAL A 211 -0.48 0.83 5.29
CA VAL A 211 0.73 0.39 4.59
C VAL A 211 1.92 1.18 5.11
N THR A 212 3.00 0.47 5.42
CA THR A 212 4.28 1.05 5.86
C THR A 212 5.41 0.64 4.91
N ASP A 213 6.49 1.40 4.88
CA ASP A 213 7.66 1.15 4.02
C ASP A 213 8.95 1.57 4.75
N TYR A 214 9.30 0.85 5.82
CA TYR A 214 10.44 1.19 6.66
C TYR A 214 11.77 1.13 5.90
N ASP A 215 11.91 0.20 4.95
CA ASP A 215 13.13 0.02 4.17
C ASP A 215 13.40 1.19 3.21
N ALA A 216 12.37 1.98 2.87
CA ALA A 216 12.49 3.12 1.96
C ALA A 216 12.64 4.48 2.66
N ILE A 217 12.64 4.52 4.01
CA ILE A 217 12.87 5.74 4.79
C ILE A 217 14.15 6.43 4.31
N SER A 218 14.03 7.67 3.86
CA SER A 218 15.15 8.34 3.20
C SER A 218 15.05 9.85 3.20
N ILE A 219 16.22 10.47 3.03
CA ILE A 219 16.37 11.89 2.72
C ILE A 219 16.58 12.00 1.22
N TYR A 220 15.69 12.73 0.55
CA TYR A 220 15.74 12.92 -0.90
C TYR A 220 16.16 14.35 -1.25
N PHE A 221 17.20 14.50 -2.06
CA PHE A 221 17.60 15.78 -2.62
C PHE A 221 17.32 15.80 -4.13
N PRO A 222 16.22 16.44 -4.59
CA PRO A 222 15.77 16.33 -5.99
C PRO A 222 16.76 16.82 -7.05
N ALA A 223 17.72 17.67 -6.67
CA ALA A 223 18.73 18.20 -7.59
C ALA A 223 19.93 17.26 -7.78
N PHE A 224 19.99 16.14 -7.06
CA PHE A 224 21.13 15.23 -7.08
C PHE A 224 20.70 13.78 -7.21
N ASP A 225 21.25 13.10 -8.23
CA ASP A 225 20.99 11.68 -8.49
C ASP A 225 21.99 10.75 -7.79
N THR A 226 22.81 11.29 -6.86
CA THR A 226 23.90 10.57 -6.19
C THR A 226 23.77 10.67 -4.67
N ILE A 227 24.28 9.64 -3.97
CA ILE A 227 24.18 9.50 -2.51
C ILE A 227 25.06 10.53 -1.77
N ALA A 228 26.12 11.02 -2.41
CA ALA A 228 27.05 12.00 -1.84
C ALA A 228 27.25 13.18 -2.81
N PRO A 229 26.30 14.13 -2.87
CA PRO A 229 26.37 15.24 -3.82
C PRO A 229 27.45 16.26 -3.46
N LEU A 230 28.17 16.73 -4.48
CA LEU A 230 29.08 17.87 -4.32
C LEU A 230 28.29 19.19 -4.36
N VAL A 231 28.34 19.95 -3.28
CA VAL A 231 27.63 21.22 -3.14
C VAL A 231 28.60 22.39 -3.19
N ASN A 232 28.40 23.30 -4.14
CA ASN A 232 29.07 24.60 -4.13
C ASN A 232 28.38 25.54 -3.12
N MET A 233 29.14 26.14 -2.22
CA MET A 233 28.64 27.11 -1.22
C MET A 233 28.26 28.47 -1.82
N ASP A 234 28.45 28.65 -3.13
CA ASP A 234 28.16 29.87 -3.89
C ASP A 234 28.80 31.12 -3.26
N LEU A 235 30.07 30.99 -2.86
CA LEU A 235 30.87 32.07 -2.30
C LEU A 235 31.08 33.18 -3.34
N ARG A 236 30.87 34.43 -2.93
CA ARG A 236 31.06 35.63 -3.74
C ARG A 236 31.95 36.61 -3.00
N TYR A 237 32.83 37.25 -3.75
CA TYR A 237 33.73 38.28 -3.27
C TYR A 237 33.12 39.67 -3.48
N ASP A 238 33.11 40.49 -2.42
CA ASP A 238 32.78 41.91 -2.46
C ASP A 238 34.09 42.73 -2.51
N PRO A 239 34.43 43.35 -3.66
CA PRO A 239 35.67 44.09 -3.82
C PRO A 239 35.69 45.42 -3.06
N ILE A 240 34.54 45.97 -2.69
CA ILE A 240 34.46 47.24 -1.95
C ILE A 240 34.73 46.98 -0.48
N LYS A 241 34.07 45.97 0.09
CA LYS A 241 34.22 45.61 1.51
C LYS A 241 35.40 44.69 1.78
N GLN A 242 36.01 44.10 0.76
CA GLN A 242 37.09 43.11 0.86
C GLN A 242 36.65 41.86 1.67
N MET A 243 35.41 41.43 1.46
CA MET A 243 34.77 40.32 2.17
C MET A 243 34.39 39.20 1.21
N VAL A 244 34.40 37.96 1.69
CA VAL A 244 33.83 36.79 1.00
C VAL A 244 32.70 36.21 1.84
N GLY A 245 31.60 35.84 1.21
CA GLY A 245 30.46 35.18 1.85
C GLY A 245 29.59 34.50 0.81
N GLY A 246 28.63 33.69 1.23
CA GLY A 246 27.82 32.91 0.31
C GLY A 246 26.57 32.35 0.95
N ARG A 247 25.57 32.05 0.13
CA ARG A 247 24.34 31.40 0.55
C ARG A 247 23.96 30.37 -0.49
N LYS A 248 23.87 29.11 -0.08
CA LYS A 248 23.38 28.01 -0.91
C LYS A 248 22.11 27.44 -0.30
N GLN A 249 21.07 27.27 -1.10
CA GLN A 249 19.89 26.50 -0.71
C GLN A 249 19.91 25.14 -1.42
N LEU A 250 19.55 24.09 -0.67
CA LEU A 250 19.44 22.72 -1.14
C LEU A 250 18.00 22.27 -0.92
N GLU A 251 17.33 21.93 -2.02
CA GLU A 251 16.02 21.29 -1.95
C GLU A 251 16.18 19.91 -1.32
N MET A 252 15.42 19.65 -0.26
CA MET A 252 15.46 18.40 0.49
C MET A 252 14.03 18.00 0.85
N CYS A 253 13.75 16.69 0.84
CA CYS A 253 12.47 16.13 1.22
C CYS A 253 12.68 14.90 2.11
N LEU A 254 11.91 14.78 3.18
CA LEU A 254 12.01 13.68 4.14
C LEU A 254 10.87 12.70 3.89
N TYR A 255 11.21 11.47 3.56
CA TYR A 255 10.25 10.38 3.42
C TYR A 255 10.33 9.48 4.65
N ASP A 256 9.21 9.34 5.35
CA ASP A 256 9.14 8.68 6.65
C ASP A 256 8.68 7.22 6.59
N GLY A 257 8.35 6.70 5.40
CA GLY A 257 7.85 5.33 5.24
C GLY A 257 6.46 5.09 5.86
N LEU A 258 5.76 6.13 6.33
CA LEU A 258 4.48 6.04 7.04
C LEU A 258 3.39 6.91 6.37
N GLY A 259 3.58 7.27 5.11
CA GLY A 259 2.64 8.17 4.41
C GLY A 259 2.66 9.60 4.95
N SER A 260 3.81 10.05 5.45
CA SER A 260 4.00 11.31 6.17
C SER A 260 3.26 11.39 7.51
N GLN A 261 2.74 10.29 8.06
CA GLN A 261 1.91 10.32 9.27
C GLN A 261 2.68 10.11 10.59
N SER A 262 4.02 10.18 10.55
CA SER A 262 4.85 10.10 11.75
C SER A 262 4.50 11.17 12.79
N GLU A 263 4.51 10.83 14.09
CA GLU A 263 4.30 11.81 15.16
C GLU A 263 5.35 12.94 15.12
N PHE A 264 6.60 12.57 14.83
CA PHE A 264 7.70 13.48 14.65
C PHE A 264 8.71 12.93 13.63
N ILE A 265 9.54 13.82 13.09
CA ILE A 265 10.73 13.48 12.32
C ILE A 265 11.93 14.15 12.98
N GLY A 266 12.91 13.36 13.39
CA GLY A 266 14.19 13.85 13.91
C GLY A 266 15.18 14.08 12.78
N VAL A 267 15.79 15.27 12.75
CA VAL A 267 16.85 15.61 11.79
C VAL A 267 18.09 16.03 12.56
N THR A 268 19.21 15.40 12.27
CA THR A 268 20.52 15.78 12.81
C THR A 268 21.45 16.15 11.67
N VAL A 269 22.22 17.22 11.83
CA VAL A 269 23.25 17.63 10.87
C VAL A 269 24.61 17.59 11.56
N ARG A 270 25.57 16.91 10.95
CA ARG A 270 26.93 16.73 11.46
C ARG A 270 27.93 17.24 10.46
N ASP A 271 28.92 17.96 10.97
CA ASP A 271 30.19 18.17 10.26
C ASP A 271 30.98 16.87 10.38
N SER A 272 31.06 16.11 9.29
CA SER A 272 31.74 14.82 9.22
C SER A 272 33.16 14.95 8.66
N GLY A 273 33.61 16.18 8.40
CA GLY A 273 34.97 16.45 7.97
C GLY A 273 36.01 15.95 8.97
N PRO A 274 37.24 15.65 8.52
CA PRO A 274 38.30 15.09 9.38
C PRO A 274 38.79 16.06 10.48
N ARG A 275 38.30 17.30 10.48
CA ARG A 275 38.73 18.38 11.37
C ARG A 275 37.50 19.01 12.01
N PRO A 276 37.13 18.59 13.23
CA PRO A 276 35.97 19.15 13.92
C PRO A 276 36.20 20.65 14.18
N PRO A 277 35.19 21.51 13.95
CA PRO A 277 35.33 22.95 14.16
C PRO A 277 35.42 23.31 15.66
N PRO A 278 36.52 23.93 16.14
CA PRO A 278 36.56 24.44 17.50
C PRO A 278 35.72 25.72 17.60
N GLY A 279 34.62 25.65 18.37
CA GLY A 279 33.78 26.81 18.72
C GLY A 279 32.79 27.28 17.64
N SER A 280 32.78 26.65 16.46
CA SER A 280 31.75 26.83 15.42
C SER A 280 30.97 25.54 15.21
N ASP A 281 29.72 25.64 14.73
CA ASP A 281 28.91 24.45 14.43
C ASP A 281 29.44 23.72 13.18
N PHE A 282 29.81 24.45 12.14
CA PHE A 282 30.20 23.87 10.86
C PHE A 282 31.34 24.65 10.22
N ALA A 283 32.30 23.96 9.62
CA ALA A 283 33.39 24.60 8.89
C ALA A 283 33.82 23.79 7.66
N VAL A 284 34.35 24.51 6.67
CA VAL A 284 35.13 23.91 5.58
C VAL A 284 36.60 24.30 5.74
N TRP A 285 37.49 23.44 5.30
CA TRP A 285 38.93 23.58 5.48
C TRP A 285 39.65 23.69 4.14
N HIS A 286 40.74 24.45 4.13
CA HIS A 286 41.58 24.57 2.95
C HIS A 286 42.10 23.18 2.54
N ARG A 287 41.95 22.86 1.25
CA ARG A 287 42.26 21.53 0.68
C ARG A 287 43.70 21.10 0.93
N ASP A 288 44.64 22.03 0.81
CA ASP A 288 46.08 21.75 0.99
C ASP A 288 46.49 21.55 2.48
N GLY A 289 45.53 21.58 3.41
CA GLY A 289 45.75 21.21 4.81
C GLY A 289 46.01 22.35 5.79
N GLY A 290 46.13 21.95 7.06
CA GLY A 290 46.38 22.75 8.27
C GLY A 290 45.11 23.12 9.08
N SER A 291 45.31 23.57 10.31
CA SER A 291 44.26 23.64 11.35
C SER A 291 44.08 25.03 11.96
N ASP A 292 44.67 26.05 11.34
CA ASP A 292 44.55 27.43 11.81
C ASP A 292 43.29 28.12 11.28
N ASP A 293 42.91 29.23 11.91
CA ASP A 293 41.74 30.01 11.52
C ASP A 293 41.85 30.61 10.11
N ARG A 294 43.06 30.75 9.54
CA ARG A 294 43.23 31.29 8.18
C ARG A 294 42.85 30.27 7.11
N GLN A 295 42.85 28.99 7.47
CA GLN A 295 42.56 27.87 6.59
C GLN A 295 41.18 27.25 6.89
N ARG A 296 40.41 27.86 7.79
CA ARG A 296 39.03 27.49 8.11
C ARG A 296 38.06 28.51 7.54
N LEU A 297 36.91 28.09 7.05
CA LEU A 297 35.79 28.98 6.75
C LEU A 297 34.54 28.45 7.44
N ASP A 298 34.06 29.19 8.43
CA ASP A 298 32.89 28.82 9.23
C ASP A 298 31.62 29.12 8.46
N TYR A 299 30.61 28.26 8.62
CA TYR A 299 29.30 28.47 8.03
C TYR A 299 28.19 27.98 8.96
N HIS A 300 26.98 28.18 8.48
CA HIS A 300 25.75 28.04 9.24
C HIS A 300 24.79 27.19 8.44
N VAL A 301 24.17 26.20 9.09
CA VAL A 301 23.13 25.38 8.48
C VAL A 301 21.80 25.71 9.12
N SER A 302 20.80 26.01 8.30
CA SER A 302 19.41 26.09 8.74
C SER A 302 18.51 25.19 7.90
N LEU A 303 17.51 24.60 8.53
CA LEU A 303 16.48 23.78 7.91
C LEU A 303 15.17 24.58 7.91
N ASN A 304 14.51 24.71 6.76
CA ASN A 304 13.18 25.33 6.71
C ASN A 304 12.11 24.25 6.86
N TYR A 305 11.20 24.39 7.81
CA TYR A 305 10.06 23.50 7.99
C TYR A 305 8.80 24.32 8.28
N GLY A 306 7.77 24.18 7.43
CA GLY A 306 6.53 24.96 7.54
C GLY A 306 6.76 26.48 7.50
N GLY A 307 7.76 26.94 6.73
CA GLY A 307 8.16 28.34 6.65
C GLY A 307 9.06 28.83 7.79
N ARG A 308 9.32 28.00 8.81
CA ARG A 308 10.21 28.35 9.92
C ARG A 308 11.64 27.91 9.63
N ASP A 309 12.58 28.86 9.66
CA ASP A 309 14.02 28.58 9.63
C ASP A 309 14.50 28.11 11.01
N ILE A 310 14.85 26.83 11.10
CA ILE A 310 15.39 26.17 12.29
C ILE A 310 16.90 26.15 12.16
N ARG A 311 17.60 26.73 13.14
CA ARG A 311 19.06 26.73 13.14
C ARG A 311 19.57 25.37 13.58
N MET A 312 20.30 24.68 12.70
CA MET A 312 20.93 23.41 13.03
C MET A 312 22.24 23.66 13.79
N ARG A 313 22.50 22.83 14.80
CA ARG A 313 23.78 22.77 15.53
C ARG A 313 24.43 21.41 15.26
N HIS A 314 25.75 21.37 15.29
CA HIS A 314 26.51 20.14 15.04
C HIS A 314 26.08 19.01 15.98
N GLY A 315 25.60 17.90 15.41
CA GLY A 315 25.26 16.69 16.15
C GLY A 315 24.09 16.82 17.12
N VAL A 316 23.35 17.93 17.08
CA VAL A 316 22.14 18.14 17.88
C VAL A 316 20.92 17.80 17.01
N GLU A 317 20.08 16.93 17.54
CA GLU A 317 18.83 16.55 16.90
C GLU A 317 17.78 17.65 17.04
N GLU A 318 17.15 18.01 15.93
CA GLU A 318 15.95 18.85 15.90
C GLU A 318 14.73 17.97 15.59
N LEU A 319 13.69 18.08 16.43
CA LEU A 319 12.44 17.33 16.26
C LEU A 319 11.39 18.17 15.52
N LEU A 320 11.08 17.77 14.30
CA LEU A 320 9.98 18.30 13.51
C LEU A 320 8.69 17.62 13.97
N ARG A 321 7.69 18.40 14.38
CA ARG A 321 6.38 17.91 14.85
C ARG A 321 5.26 18.44 13.97
N GLY A 322 4.06 17.87 14.11
CA GLY A 322 2.90 18.24 13.29
C GLY A 322 3.05 17.77 11.85
N ILE A 323 3.74 16.64 11.66
CA ILE A 323 4.00 16.08 10.34
C ILE A 323 2.68 15.75 9.67
N ASP A 324 1.66 15.30 10.40
CA ASP A 324 0.27 15.04 9.98
C ASP A 324 -0.41 16.20 9.24
N SER A 325 -0.01 17.44 9.52
CA SER A 325 -0.53 18.67 8.92
C SER A 325 0.46 19.40 8.00
N ALA A 326 1.66 18.85 7.84
CA ALA A 326 2.70 19.45 7.01
C ALA A 326 2.29 19.51 5.53
N GLU A 327 2.77 20.54 4.84
CA GLU A 327 2.74 20.60 3.38
C GLU A 327 3.52 19.41 2.81
N LEU A 328 2.98 18.77 1.77
CA LEU A 328 3.57 17.58 1.17
C LEU A 328 3.96 17.84 -0.27
N ARG A 329 5.06 17.22 -0.68
CA ARG A 329 5.54 17.23 -2.07
C ARG A 329 5.45 15.83 -2.65
N LEU A 330 4.81 15.73 -3.81
CA LEU A 330 4.82 14.50 -4.60
C LEU A 330 6.20 14.34 -5.27
N VAL A 331 6.86 13.21 -5.05
CA VAL A 331 8.18 12.90 -5.60
C VAL A 331 8.24 11.46 -6.10
N MET A 332 9.19 11.18 -6.99
CA MET A 332 9.60 9.83 -7.35
C MET A 332 10.90 9.52 -6.62
N LEU A 333 10.85 8.62 -5.64
CA LEU A 333 12.06 8.16 -4.95
C LEU A 333 12.78 7.10 -5.78
N PRO A 334 14.13 7.10 -5.78
CA PRO A 334 14.90 6.02 -6.38
C PRO A 334 14.47 4.66 -5.80
N GLY A 335 14.18 3.68 -6.67
CA GLY A 335 13.77 2.33 -6.25
C GLY A 335 12.26 2.16 -5.97
N ILE A 336 11.46 3.23 -5.99
CA ILE A 336 9.99 3.14 -5.87
C ILE A 336 9.33 3.42 -7.23
N SER A 337 8.49 2.50 -7.70
CA SER A 337 7.80 2.62 -9.00
C SER A 337 6.57 3.54 -9.00
N GLN A 338 6.04 3.86 -7.82
CA GLN A 338 4.89 4.73 -7.64
C GLN A 338 5.34 6.06 -7.00
N PRO A 339 4.71 7.20 -7.35
CA PRO A 339 5.01 8.45 -6.70
C PRO A 339 4.58 8.40 -5.23
N VAL A 340 5.38 9.02 -4.37
CA VAL A 340 5.13 9.10 -2.93
C VAL A 340 5.14 10.56 -2.48
N TYR A 341 4.49 10.82 -1.35
CA TYR A 341 4.58 12.12 -0.70
C TYR A 341 5.66 12.13 0.36
N CYS A 342 6.41 13.23 0.40
CA CYS A 342 7.43 13.50 1.39
C CYS A 342 7.26 14.92 1.96
N VAL A 343 7.94 15.21 3.07
CA VAL A 343 7.89 16.50 3.74
C VAL A 343 9.04 17.38 3.25
N PRO A 344 8.77 18.47 2.50
CA PRO A 344 9.81 19.37 2.01
C PRO A 344 10.45 20.13 3.17
N THR A 345 11.78 20.07 3.25
CA THR A 345 12.58 20.62 4.34
C THR A 345 13.91 21.19 3.84
N PRO A 346 13.90 22.20 2.95
CA PRO A 346 15.11 22.65 2.29
C PRO A 346 16.17 23.14 3.31
N LEU A 347 17.43 22.81 3.03
CA LEU A 347 18.57 23.25 3.82
C LEU A 347 19.16 24.52 3.23
N THR A 348 19.60 25.44 4.08
CA THR A 348 20.39 26.61 3.70
C THR A 348 21.77 26.52 4.34
N LEU A 349 22.81 26.60 3.51
CA LEU A 349 24.20 26.77 3.92
C LEU A 349 24.55 28.25 3.76
N LEU A 350 24.84 28.94 4.87
CA LEU A 350 25.19 30.35 4.89
C LEU A 350 26.61 30.54 5.40
N THR A 351 27.48 31.06 4.54
CA THR A 351 28.81 31.54 4.95
C THR A 351 28.71 33.04 5.24
N PRO A 352 28.87 33.48 6.50
CA PRO A 352 28.83 34.88 6.84
C PRO A 352 29.97 35.66 6.15
N PRO A 353 29.78 36.96 5.86
CA PRO A 353 30.83 37.80 5.31
C PRO A 353 32.09 37.73 6.17
N THR A 354 33.20 37.32 5.56
CA THR A 354 34.48 37.09 6.21
C THR A 354 35.59 37.87 5.50
N PRO A 355 36.51 38.58 6.20
CA PRO A 355 37.56 39.35 5.56
C PRO A 355 38.52 38.47 4.77
N VAL A 356 38.73 38.77 3.47
CA VAL A 356 39.56 37.94 2.59
C VAL A 356 41.02 37.91 3.06
N ALA A 357 41.54 39.02 3.58
CA ALA A 357 42.90 39.10 4.11
C ALA A 357 43.16 38.16 5.30
N SER A 358 42.10 37.73 6.00
CA SER A 358 42.19 36.77 7.11
C SER A 358 42.30 35.32 6.64
N LYS A 359 41.97 35.03 5.37
CA LYS A 359 41.88 33.67 4.83
C LYS A 359 42.98 33.39 3.80
N ARG A 360 43.36 32.12 3.68
CA ARG A 360 44.31 31.65 2.67
C ARG A 360 43.58 31.54 1.31
N PRO A 361 44.14 32.08 0.21
CA PRO A 361 43.57 31.86 -1.11
C PRO A 361 43.64 30.38 -1.51
N GLY A 362 42.53 29.84 -2.04
CA GLY A 362 42.49 28.47 -2.54
C GLY A 362 41.09 27.85 -2.43
N LEU A 363 41.05 26.52 -2.55
CA LEU A 363 39.82 25.74 -2.44
C LEU A 363 39.62 25.27 -1.00
N TYR A 364 38.37 25.35 -0.54
CA TYR A 364 37.94 24.89 0.77
C TYR A 364 36.91 23.79 0.57
N GLU A 365 37.04 22.72 1.35
CA GLU A 365 36.18 21.55 1.29
C GLU A 365 35.87 21.02 2.69
N GLY A 366 34.77 20.29 2.81
CA GLY A 366 34.31 19.69 4.04
C GLY A 366 33.22 18.67 3.72
N GLU A 367 32.80 17.94 4.74
CA GLU A 367 31.77 16.92 4.61
C GLU A 367 30.64 17.22 5.58
N LEU A 368 29.40 17.12 5.09
CA LEU A 368 28.19 17.35 5.87
C LEU A 368 27.32 16.10 5.79
N THR A 369 27.06 15.48 6.94
CA THR A 369 26.14 14.36 7.04
C THR A 369 24.80 14.84 7.59
N VAL A 370 23.71 14.45 6.92
CA VAL A 370 22.34 14.67 7.41
C VAL A 370 21.76 13.31 7.76
N GLU A 371 21.26 13.19 8.98
CA GLU A 371 20.68 11.97 9.53
C GLU A 371 19.18 12.17 9.75
N LEU A 372 18.39 11.18 9.34
CA LEU A 372 16.95 11.12 9.52
C LEU A 372 16.63 10.06 10.57
N ARG A 373 15.80 10.42 11.54
CA ARG A 373 15.21 9.49 12.51
C ARG A 373 13.70 9.60 12.49
N VAL A 374 13.04 8.48 12.26
CA VAL A 374 11.59 8.37 12.43
C VAL A 374 11.28 7.68 13.76
N PRO A 375 10.04 7.76 14.28
CA PRO A 375 9.64 7.00 15.45
C PRO A 375 9.83 5.51 15.15
N THR A 376 10.51 4.78 16.03
CA THR A 376 10.53 3.32 15.94
C THR A 376 9.11 2.82 16.13
N ALA A 377 8.55 2.20 15.11
CA ALA A 377 7.29 1.51 15.25
C ALA A 377 7.43 0.46 16.35
N LYS A 378 6.62 0.58 17.41
CA LYS A 378 6.44 -0.56 18.30
C LYS A 378 5.66 -1.61 17.49
N PRO A 379 6.13 -2.85 17.44
CA PRO A 379 5.42 -3.95 16.78
C PRO A 379 4.04 -4.17 17.39
#